data_AF-A0A5C5ZZB3-F1
#
_entry.id   AF-A0A5C5ZZB3-F1
#
_cell.length_a   1.000
_cell.length_b   1.000
_cell.length_c   1.000
_cell.angle_alpha   90.00
_cell.angle_beta   90.00
_cell.angle_gamma   90.00
#
_symmetry.space_group_name_H-M   'P 1'
#
loop_
_entity.id
_entity.type
_entity.pdbx_description
1 polymer ?
#
loop_
_entity_poly.entity_id
_entity_poly.type
_entity_poly.pdbx_seq_one_letter_code
_entity_poly.pdbx_strand_id
1 'polypeptide(L)'
;MTPLERFAALTETHFDIAEVIRDLESEWGCGAPVEKVAHRVGLSELVVVTAIIDLAGVGAVTWLPVERMAFYEDGAPVLGTVQ
;
A
#
# COMPACT_ATOMS: atom_id res chain seq x y z
N MET A 1 -2.87 -13.52 14.59
CA MET A 1 -3.20 -13.35 13.16
C MET A 1 -1.91 -13.45 12.38
N THR A 2 -1.81 -14.40 11.45
CA THR A 2 -0.63 -14.65 10.62
C THR A 2 -0.57 -13.67 9.44
N PRO A 3 0.60 -13.46 8.79
CA PRO A 3 0.69 -12.65 7.56
C PRO A 3 -0.26 -13.14 6.45
N LEU A 4 -0.46 -14.45 6.34
CA LEU A 4 -1.40 -15.04 5.38
C LEU A 4 -2.86 -14.67 5.67
N GLU A 5 -3.26 -14.66 6.95
CA GLU A 5 -4.61 -14.22 7.34
C GLU A 5 -4.83 -12.72 7.10
N ARG A 6 -3.78 -11.89 7.27
CA ARG A 6 -3.85 -10.46 6.93
C ARG A 6 -3.98 -10.22 5.43
N PHE A 7 -3.21 -10.97 4.62
CA PHE A 7 -3.30 -10.90 3.17
C PHE A 7 -4.68 -11.34 2.66
N ALA A 8 -5.25 -12.41 3.23
CA ALA A 8 -6.58 -12.87 2.88
C ALA A 8 -7.71 -11.89 3.27
N ALA A 9 -7.44 -10.96 4.19
CA ALA A 9 -8.37 -9.91 4.59
C ALA A 9 -8.32 -8.66 3.69
N LEU A 10 -7.34 -8.58 2.77
CA LEU A 10 -7.25 -7.48 1.82
C LEU A 10 -8.41 -7.51 0.84
N THR A 11 -8.96 -6.34 0.58
CA THR A 11 -10.07 -6.13 -0.37
C THR A 11 -9.56 -5.62 -1.71
N GLU A 12 -10.44 -5.61 -2.72
CA GLU A 12 -10.19 -4.99 -4.03
C GLU A 12 -9.65 -3.56 -3.90
N THR A 13 -10.21 -2.77 -2.97
CA THR A 13 -9.74 -1.41 -2.66
C THR A 13 -8.27 -1.33 -2.24
N HIS A 14 -7.75 -2.36 -1.55
CA HIS A 14 -6.33 -2.38 -1.19
C HIS A 14 -5.46 -2.56 -2.42
N PHE A 15 -5.87 -3.43 -3.35
CA PHE A 15 -5.16 -3.65 -4.61
C PHE A 15 -5.21 -2.40 -5.49
N ASP A 16 -6.36 -1.74 -5.60
CA ASP A 16 -6.50 -0.47 -6.33
C ASP A 16 -5.54 0.61 -5.77
N ILE A 17 -5.47 0.73 -4.44
CA ILE A 17 -4.56 1.67 -3.78
C ILE A 17 -3.10 1.32 -4.06
N ALA A 18 -2.73 0.03 -4.00
CA ALA A 18 -1.37 -0.41 -4.28
C ALA A 18 -0.96 -0.13 -5.74
N GLU A 19 -1.87 -0.35 -6.70
CA GLU A 19 -1.65 -0.01 -8.11
C GLU A 19 -1.45 1.50 -8.30
N VAL A 20 -2.28 2.33 -7.67
CA VAL A 20 -2.11 3.79 -7.73
C VAL A 20 -0.78 4.25 -7.13
N ILE A 21 -0.33 3.62 -6.04
CA ILE A 21 0.98 3.91 -5.44
C ILE A 21 2.10 3.60 -6.43
N ARG A 22 2.07 2.42 -7.06
CA ARG A 22 3.05 2.01 -8.09
C ARG A 22 3.06 2.98 -9.27
N ASP A 23 1.89 3.36 -9.75
CA ASP A 23 1.77 4.23 -10.91
C ASP A 23 2.30 5.65 -10.60
N LEU A 24 1.97 6.21 -9.43
CA LEU A 24 2.50 7.51 -9.00
C LEU A 24 4.02 7.48 -8.79
N GLU A 25 4.53 6.38 -8.23
CA GLU A 25 5.97 6.21 -8.03
C GLU A 25 6.73 6.15 -9.35
N SER A 26 6.19 5.41 -10.33
CA SER A 26 6.74 5.34 -11.69
C SER A 26 6.66 6.69 -12.42
N GLU A 27 5.55 7.41 -12.26
CA GLU A 27 5.36 8.73 -12.89
C GLU A 27 6.35 9.78 -12.35
N TRP A 28 6.65 9.77 -11.05
CA TRP A 28 7.39 10.87 -10.39
C TRP A 28 8.83 10.53 -10.01
N GLY A 29 9.18 9.23 -9.99
CA GLY A 29 10.49 8.75 -9.56
C GLY A 29 10.72 8.89 -8.05
N CYS A 30 9.65 8.98 -7.26
CA CYS A 30 9.68 9.06 -5.79
C CYS A 30 8.38 8.48 -5.20
N GLY A 31 8.33 8.27 -3.88
CA GLY A 31 7.16 7.67 -3.23
C GLY A 31 5.86 8.47 -3.42
N ALA A 32 4.74 7.76 -3.41
CA ALA A 32 3.41 8.30 -3.62
C ALA A 32 2.88 9.01 -2.34
N PRO A 33 2.58 10.32 -2.38
CA PRO A 33 1.98 11.01 -1.24
C PRO A 33 0.52 10.61 -1.04
N VAL A 34 0.09 10.43 0.22
CA VAL A 34 -1.29 10.02 0.59
C VAL A 34 -2.37 10.87 -0.07
N GLU A 35 -2.20 12.20 -0.06
CA GLU A 35 -3.16 13.14 -0.65
C GLU A 35 -3.41 12.81 -2.13
N LYS A 36 -2.36 12.43 -2.86
CA LYS A 36 -2.39 12.18 -4.30
C LYS A 36 -2.96 10.80 -4.62
N VAL A 37 -2.62 9.81 -3.79
CA VAL A 37 -3.26 8.50 -3.83
C VAL A 37 -4.77 8.68 -3.60
N ALA A 38 -5.18 9.34 -2.51
CA ALA A 38 -6.57 9.60 -2.15
C ALA A 38 -7.35 10.31 -3.26
N HIS A 39 -6.77 11.35 -3.85
CA HIS A 39 -7.36 12.05 -4.98
C HIS A 39 -7.58 11.13 -6.19
N ARG A 40 -6.61 10.25 -6.50
CA ARG A 40 -6.67 9.38 -7.69
C ARG A 40 -7.62 8.19 -7.53
N VAL A 41 -7.71 7.62 -6.32
CA VAL A 41 -8.70 6.57 -6.02
C VAL A 41 -10.09 7.10 -5.66
N GLY A 42 -10.22 8.41 -5.42
CA GLY A 42 -11.49 9.04 -5.04
C GLY A 42 -11.97 8.70 -3.62
N LEU A 43 -11.03 8.41 -2.70
CA LEU A 43 -11.32 8.04 -1.32
C LEU A 43 -10.79 9.10 -0.35
N SER A 44 -11.23 9.04 0.91
CA SER A 44 -10.67 9.91 1.95
C SER A 44 -9.25 9.49 2.32
N GLU A 45 -8.42 10.45 2.72
CA GLU A 45 -7.05 10.16 3.17
C GLU A 45 -7.02 9.18 4.36
N LEU A 46 -8.05 9.19 5.23
CA LEU A 46 -8.13 8.25 6.34
C LEU A 46 -8.27 6.80 5.86
N VAL A 47 -9.12 6.56 4.86
CA VAL A 47 -9.30 5.23 4.26
C VAL A 47 -8.00 4.78 3.59
N VAL A 48 -7.36 5.68 2.85
CA VAL A 48 -6.09 5.39 2.17
C VAL A 48 -4.98 5.07 3.17
N VAL A 49 -4.82 5.86 4.24
CA VAL A 49 -3.82 5.58 5.28
C VAL A 49 -4.06 4.22 5.94
N THR A 50 -5.32 3.88 6.22
CA THR A 50 -5.66 2.59 6.83
C THR A 50 -5.25 1.44 5.89
N ALA A 51 -5.62 1.53 4.61
CA ALA A 51 -5.25 0.52 3.62
C ALA A 51 -3.73 0.43 3.40
N ILE A 52 -3.01 1.56 3.41
CA ILE A 52 -1.54 1.57 3.31
C ILE A 52 -0.89 0.87 4.50
N ILE A 53 -1.42 1.06 5.71
CA ILE A 53 -0.93 0.36 6.91
C ILE A 53 -1.13 -1.15 6.77
N ASP A 54 -2.30 -1.57 6.27
CA ASP A 54 -2.60 -2.99 6.05
C ASP A 54 -1.71 -3.61 4.95
N LEU A 55 -1.49 -2.89 3.84
CA LEU A 55 -0.58 -3.26 2.76
C LEU A 55 0.87 -3.35 3.23
N ALA A 56 1.32 -2.40 4.06
CA ALA A 56 2.66 -2.44 4.66
C ALA A 56 2.80 -3.64 5.61
N GLY A 57 1.73 -3.99 6.32
CA GLY A 57 1.67 -5.16 7.19
C GLY A 57 1.85 -6.51 6.48
N VAL A 58 1.66 -6.56 5.16
CA VAL A 58 1.92 -7.74 4.30
C VAL A 58 3.14 -7.57 3.39
N GLY A 59 3.83 -6.44 3.47
CA GLY A 59 5.01 -6.13 2.66
C GLY A 59 4.72 -5.82 1.20
N ALA A 60 3.52 -5.35 0.87
CA ALA A 60 3.19 -4.89 -0.50
C ALA A 60 3.63 -3.45 -0.76
N VAL A 61 3.79 -2.65 0.30
CA VAL A 61 4.27 -1.27 0.24
C VAL A 61 5.16 -0.95 1.43
N THR A 62 6.09 -0.01 1.26
CA THR A 62 6.79 0.64 2.37
C THR A 62 6.07 1.93 2.74
N TRP A 63 5.73 2.10 4.03
CA TRP A 63 4.99 3.27 4.54
C TRP A 63 5.88 4.18 5.38
N LEU A 64 5.98 5.46 5.00
CA LEU A 64 6.68 6.52 5.72
C LEU A 64 5.67 7.50 6.35
N PRO A 65 5.31 7.34 7.64
CA PRO A 65 4.21 8.08 8.24
C PRO A 65 4.48 9.58 8.46
N VAL A 66 5.74 9.97 8.67
CA VAL A 66 6.12 11.37 8.93
C VAL A 66 5.99 12.18 7.64
N GLU A 67 6.46 11.62 6.53
CA GLU A 67 6.41 12.19 5.19
C GLU A 67 5.04 12.01 4.51
N ARG A 68 4.17 11.17 5.09
CA ARG A 68 2.89 10.73 4.51
C ARG A 68 3.07 10.17 3.10
N MET A 69 4.09 9.33 2.91
CA MET A 69 4.47 8.75 1.63
C MET A 69 4.50 7.22 1.67
N ALA A 70 4.06 6.58 0.59
CA ALA A 70 4.14 5.14 0.39
C ALA A 70 4.97 4.80 -0.86
N PHE A 71 5.69 3.69 -0.82
CA PHE A 71 6.46 3.15 -1.93
C PHE A 71 5.97 1.75 -2.25
N TYR A 72 5.83 1.41 -3.52
CA TYR A 72 5.44 0.08 -3.94
C TYR A 72 6.63 -0.87 -3.83
N GLU A 73 6.40 -2.04 -3.24
CA GLU A 73 7.43 -3.08 -3.16
C GLU A 73 7.21 -4.09 -4.30
N ASP A 74 8.15 -4.15 -5.25
CA ASP A 74 8.14 -5.16 -6.33
C ASP A 74 8.44 -6.59 -5.83
N GLY A 75 8.76 -6.74 -4.54
CA GLY A 75 8.90 -8.04 -3.89
C GLY A 75 7.54 -8.72 -3.76
N ALA A 76 7.48 -10.05 -3.97
CA ALA A 76 6.29 -10.81 -3.62
C ALA A 76 5.92 -10.48 -2.16
N PRO A 77 4.63 -10.20 -1.83
CA PRO A 77 4.22 -9.89 -0.47
C PRO A 77 4.82 -10.97 0.42
N VAL A 78 5.37 -10.58 1.57
CA VAL A 78 6.06 -11.48 2.49
C VAL A 78 5.01 -12.38 3.16
N LEU A 79 4.43 -13.27 2.35
CA LEU A 79 3.84 -14.53 2.74
C LEU A 79 5.04 -15.30 3.26
N GLY A 80 5.37 -15.05 4.53
CA GLY A 80 6.55 -15.57 5.19
C GLY A 80 6.79 -16.98 4.70
N THR A 81 7.96 -17.22 4.11
CA THR A 81 8.38 -18.55 3.66
C THR A 81 8.13 -19.51 4.80
N VAL A 82 7.03 -20.25 4.71
CA VAL A 82 6.75 -21.38 5.59
C VAL A 82 7.73 -22.45 5.14
N GLN A 83 8.87 -22.53 5.82
CA GLN A 83 9.66 -23.76 5.88
C GLN A 83 9.10 -24.64 6.99
#